data_AF-A0ABD5VAD5-F1
#
_entry.id   AF-A0ABD5VAD5-F1
#
_cell.length_a   1.000
_cell.length_b   1.000
_cell.length_c   1.000
_cell.angle_alpha   90.00
_cell.angle_beta   90.00
_cell.angle_gamma   90.00
#
_symmetry.space_group_name_H-M   'P 1'
#
loop_
_entity.id
_entity.type
_entity.pdbx_description
1 polymer ?
#
loop_
_entity_poly.entity_id
_entity_poly.type
_entity_poly.pdbx_seq_one_letter_code
_entity_poly.pdbx_strand_id
1 'polypeptide(L)'
;MASRDTAEDRAQSYLTSVKEDLMTGVSFMIPFVTIGGIFLAIGFAIGDTEDVFEQTGTLGWYFAQIGDLGLTIMIPILGGYIAYAIADRPGLAPGFILSYAVQQEPLIEAAGTLVGFDAEGAVAGFLGAIVAGLLAGYVARWLKRRNVPSMIEPMMPVLVIPVVTTLVLMPVVIVGLGVPIAIVDDALTSYLSGLEGSNALLLGAILGAMMATDMGGPINKVAYVFGTVLVADQIYAPMAAVMIAGMVPPLGLALSNFIAPEKYAAEMYENAKAAVPLGLAFITEGAIPYAAADPLRVIPSAIAGSAAAGAAAMALGVTMPAPHGGIFVVFLSSSALLFLGCIALGTVVTATIATLIKPDFEDRIADEPTAD
;
A
#
# COMPACT_ATOMS: atom_id res chain seq x y z
N MET A 1 21.06 -27.35 21.07
CA MET A 1 19.92 -27.32 20.13
C MET A 1 18.76 -26.48 20.67
N ALA A 2 18.28 -26.69 21.90
CA ALA A 2 17.17 -25.92 22.50
C ALA A 2 17.36 -24.37 22.63
N SER A 3 18.58 -23.86 22.63
CA SER A 3 18.86 -22.40 22.74
C SER A 3 18.85 -21.65 21.40
N ARG A 4 18.91 -22.38 20.27
CA ARG A 4 18.86 -21.79 18.92
C ARG A 4 17.41 -21.59 18.48
N ASP A 5 16.55 -22.59 18.69
CA ASP A 5 15.09 -22.49 18.47
C ASP A 5 14.51 -21.28 19.22
N THR A 6 14.87 -21.08 20.48
CA THR A 6 14.34 -19.96 21.28
C THR A 6 14.81 -18.57 20.86
N ALA A 7 15.91 -18.45 20.12
CA ALA A 7 16.40 -17.18 19.58
C ALA A 7 15.75 -16.88 18.22
N GLU A 8 15.62 -17.91 17.38
CA GLU A 8 14.93 -17.84 16.09
C GLU A 8 13.44 -17.55 16.29
N ASP A 9 12.77 -18.23 17.21
CA ASP A 9 11.36 -17.97 17.58
C ASP A 9 11.15 -16.55 18.09
N ARG A 10 12.08 -16.04 18.90
CA ARG A 10 12.04 -14.66 19.40
C ARG A 10 12.23 -13.65 18.27
N ALA A 11 13.21 -13.88 17.40
CA ALA A 11 13.44 -13.01 16.26
C ALA A 11 12.23 -12.99 15.32
N GLN A 12 11.63 -14.16 15.04
CA GLN A 12 10.44 -14.28 14.23
C GLN A 12 9.24 -13.56 14.86
N SER A 13 8.99 -13.77 16.17
CA SER A 13 7.92 -13.07 16.89
C SER A 13 8.10 -11.54 16.88
N TYR A 14 9.34 -11.06 16.99
CA TYR A 14 9.66 -9.64 16.94
C TYR A 14 9.43 -9.07 15.53
N LEU A 15 9.86 -9.77 14.49
CA LEU A 15 9.62 -9.37 13.10
C LEU A 15 8.13 -9.32 12.78
N THR A 16 7.34 -10.29 13.26
CA THR A 16 5.89 -10.29 13.11
C THR A 16 5.26 -9.09 13.82
N SER A 17 5.68 -8.79 15.06
CA SER A 17 5.20 -7.60 15.79
C SER A 17 5.50 -6.30 15.04
N VAL A 18 6.73 -6.12 14.55
CA VAL A 18 7.10 -4.91 13.77
C VAL A 18 6.25 -4.80 12.51
N LYS A 19 6.03 -5.91 11.81
CA LYS A 19 5.14 -5.93 10.64
C LYS A 19 3.72 -5.51 11.02
N GLU A 20 3.17 -6.02 12.11
CA GLU A 20 1.83 -5.64 12.58
C GLU A 20 1.74 -4.15 12.95
N ASP A 21 2.79 -3.60 13.58
CA ASP A 21 2.88 -2.18 13.91
C ASP A 21 2.85 -1.32 12.63
N LEU A 22 3.63 -1.71 11.62
CA LEU A 22 3.66 -1.03 10.30
C LEU A 22 2.30 -1.13 9.58
N MET A 23 1.71 -2.32 9.55
CA MET A 23 0.41 -2.55 8.93
C MET A 23 -0.70 -1.75 9.61
N THR A 24 -0.60 -1.55 10.93
CA THR A 24 -1.53 -0.68 11.67
C THR A 24 -1.44 0.75 11.17
N GLY A 25 -0.22 1.31 11.07
CA GLY A 25 0.00 2.64 10.51
C GLY A 25 -0.63 2.83 9.13
N VAL A 26 -0.34 1.90 8.21
CA VAL A 26 -0.89 1.96 6.85
C VAL A 26 -2.41 1.86 6.85
N SER A 27 -2.99 0.96 7.66
CA SER A 27 -4.45 0.79 7.71
C SER A 27 -5.17 2.06 8.15
N PHE A 28 -4.61 2.79 9.12
CA PHE A 28 -5.17 4.06 9.59
C PHE A 28 -4.91 5.21 8.62
N MET A 29 -3.91 5.11 7.76
CA MET A 29 -3.60 6.10 6.72
C MET A 29 -4.57 6.01 5.52
N ILE A 30 -4.96 4.81 5.09
CA ILE A 30 -5.78 4.57 3.87
C ILE A 30 -7.03 5.46 3.76
N PRO A 31 -7.86 5.66 4.82
CA PRO A 31 -9.03 6.53 4.71
C PRO A 31 -8.69 7.97 4.34
N PHE A 32 -7.55 8.50 4.81
CA PHE A 32 -7.07 9.84 4.49
C PHE A 32 -6.65 9.94 3.03
N VAL A 33 -5.92 8.95 2.53
CA VAL A 33 -5.54 8.87 1.11
C VAL A 33 -6.77 8.76 0.22
N THR A 34 -7.77 7.99 0.65
CA THR A 34 -9.03 7.80 -0.09
C THR A 34 -9.80 9.11 -0.20
N ILE A 35 -9.97 9.84 0.91
CA ILE A 35 -10.56 11.18 0.92
C ILE A 35 -9.74 12.12 0.04
N GLY A 36 -8.42 12.13 0.23
CA GLY A 36 -7.47 12.98 -0.49
C GLY A 36 -7.58 12.82 -2.01
N GLY A 37 -7.37 11.59 -2.51
CA GLY A 37 -7.41 11.29 -3.93
C GLY A 37 -8.78 11.55 -4.59
N ILE A 38 -9.89 11.18 -3.93
CA ILE A 38 -11.23 11.40 -4.49
C ILE A 38 -11.57 12.88 -4.57
N PHE A 39 -11.37 13.64 -3.48
CA PHE A 39 -11.70 15.07 -3.46
C PHE A 39 -10.79 15.87 -4.39
N LEU A 40 -9.49 15.55 -4.44
CA LEU A 40 -8.56 16.21 -5.34
C LEU A 40 -9.01 16.10 -6.79
N ALA A 41 -9.41 14.90 -7.19
CA ALA A 41 -9.84 14.67 -8.56
C ALA A 41 -11.24 15.19 -8.88
N ILE A 42 -12.18 15.22 -7.92
CA ILE A 42 -13.42 15.97 -8.10
C ILE A 42 -13.08 17.44 -8.34
N GLY A 43 -12.10 17.99 -7.60
CA GLY A 43 -11.57 19.33 -7.79
C GLY A 43 -11.13 19.58 -9.21
N PHE A 44 -10.29 18.70 -9.78
CA PHE A 44 -9.86 18.78 -11.17
C PHE A 44 -10.98 18.51 -12.19
N ALA A 45 -11.97 17.68 -11.87
CA ALA A 45 -13.06 17.35 -12.79
C ALA A 45 -14.08 18.49 -12.96
N ILE A 46 -14.28 19.30 -11.91
CA ILE A 46 -15.22 20.43 -11.94
C ILE A 46 -14.52 21.79 -12.08
N GLY A 47 -13.24 21.85 -11.69
CA GLY A 47 -12.38 23.00 -11.83
C GLY A 47 -11.66 23.00 -13.18
N ASP A 48 -10.83 24.02 -13.38
CA ASP A 48 -9.91 24.05 -14.51
C ASP A 48 -8.75 23.09 -14.23
N THR A 49 -8.49 22.18 -15.15
CA THR A 49 -7.48 21.14 -14.97
C THR A 49 -6.06 21.69 -14.89
N GLU A 50 -5.80 22.86 -15.49
CA GLU A 50 -4.47 23.46 -15.51
C GLU A 50 -4.20 24.26 -14.23
N ASP A 51 -5.19 25.01 -13.75
CA ASP A 51 -4.97 26.04 -12.71
C ASP A 51 -5.92 25.91 -11.49
N VAL A 52 -6.43 24.70 -11.18
CA VAL A 52 -7.44 24.50 -10.11
C VAL A 52 -7.03 25.13 -8.77
N PHE A 53 -5.74 25.09 -8.43
CA PHE A 53 -5.20 25.61 -7.18
C PHE A 53 -5.05 27.14 -7.17
N GLU A 54 -4.98 27.77 -8.34
CA GLU A 54 -4.88 29.23 -8.50
C GLU A 54 -6.26 29.91 -8.47
N GLN A 55 -7.31 29.17 -8.81
CA GLN A 55 -8.69 29.66 -8.87
C GLN A 55 -9.37 29.69 -7.49
N THR A 56 -8.76 30.44 -6.56
CA THR A 56 -9.22 30.55 -5.17
C THR A 56 -10.70 30.92 -5.06
N GLY A 57 -11.42 30.25 -4.16
CA GLY A 57 -12.84 30.49 -3.90
C GLY A 57 -13.82 29.83 -4.88
N THR A 58 -13.33 29.17 -5.94
CA THR A 58 -14.17 28.32 -6.80
C THR A 58 -14.52 26.99 -6.13
N LEU A 59 -15.57 26.32 -6.62
CA LEU A 59 -15.94 24.99 -6.11
C LEU A 59 -14.81 23.97 -6.34
N GLY A 60 -14.21 23.97 -7.55
CA GLY A 60 -13.08 23.10 -7.90
C GLY A 60 -11.90 23.29 -6.95
N TRP A 61 -11.56 24.54 -6.63
CA TRP A 61 -10.52 24.86 -5.66
C TRP A 61 -10.82 24.29 -4.26
N TYR A 62 -12.04 24.44 -3.73
CA TYR A 62 -12.38 23.87 -2.42
C TYR A 62 -12.24 22.35 -2.38
N PHE A 63 -12.66 21.64 -3.43
CA PHE A 63 -12.47 20.19 -3.53
C PHE A 63 -11.00 19.81 -3.64
N ALA A 64 -10.22 20.52 -4.47
CA ALA A 64 -8.78 20.31 -4.62
C ALA A 64 -8.04 20.52 -3.28
N GLN A 65 -8.39 21.56 -2.52
CA GLN A 65 -7.83 21.84 -1.19
C GLN A 65 -8.14 20.76 -0.16
N ILE A 66 -9.39 20.25 -0.12
CA ILE A 66 -9.73 19.12 0.75
C ILE A 66 -8.91 17.88 0.37
N GLY A 67 -8.73 17.67 -0.93
CA GLY A 67 -7.90 16.60 -1.46
C GLY A 67 -6.44 16.69 -1.00
N ASP A 68 -5.82 17.85 -1.22
CA ASP A 68 -4.45 18.15 -0.84
C ASP A 68 -4.19 18.01 0.67
N LEU A 69 -5.11 18.52 1.50
CA LEU A 69 -5.05 18.34 2.95
C LEU A 69 -5.07 16.86 3.34
N GLY A 70 -5.97 16.07 2.73
CA GLY A 70 -6.09 14.64 2.97
C GLY A 70 -4.81 13.88 2.62
N LEU A 71 -4.17 14.24 1.52
CA LEU A 71 -2.91 13.63 1.10
C LEU A 71 -1.75 14.06 2.02
N THR A 72 -1.66 15.34 2.37
CA THR A 72 -0.59 15.87 3.23
C THR A 72 -0.61 15.26 4.64
N ILE A 73 -1.79 15.08 5.24
CA ILE A 73 -1.90 14.52 6.60
C ILE A 73 -1.77 12.99 6.66
N MET A 74 -1.67 12.31 5.52
CA MET A 74 -1.56 10.85 5.51
C MET A 74 -0.23 10.37 6.13
N ILE A 75 0.88 11.06 5.84
CA ILE A 75 2.22 10.67 6.32
C ILE A 75 2.36 10.85 7.84
N PRO A 76 1.89 11.96 8.45
CA PRO A 76 1.85 12.08 9.92
C PRO A 76 0.95 11.02 10.58
N ILE A 77 -0.17 10.67 9.95
CA ILE A 77 -1.08 9.61 10.43
C ILE A 77 -0.36 8.25 10.41
N LEU A 78 0.37 7.93 9.33
CA LEU A 78 1.18 6.70 9.24
C LEU A 78 2.10 6.54 10.44
N GLY A 79 2.99 7.52 10.68
CA GLY A 79 3.96 7.42 11.77
C GLY A 79 3.33 7.54 13.16
N GLY A 80 2.27 8.34 13.31
CA GLY A 80 1.50 8.43 14.55
C GLY A 80 0.86 7.09 14.94
N TYR A 81 0.25 6.39 13.98
CA TYR A 81 -0.40 5.11 14.26
C TYR A 81 0.58 3.93 14.36
N ILE A 82 1.76 4.00 13.74
CA ILE A 82 2.87 3.08 14.05
C ILE A 82 3.29 3.25 15.52
N ALA A 83 3.49 4.49 15.98
CA ALA A 83 3.86 4.75 17.37
C ALA A 83 2.75 4.32 18.36
N TYR A 84 1.49 4.52 17.96
CA TYR A 84 0.32 4.04 18.71
C TYR A 84 0.28 2.52 18.82
N ALA A 85 0.54 1.78 17.74
CA ALA A 85 0.56 0.32 17.77
C ALA A 85 1.57 -0.22 18.79
N ILE A 86 2.71 0.46 18.95
CA ILE A 86 3.78 0.06 19.87
C ILE A 86 3.51 0.49 21.33
N ALA A 87 3.00 1.70 21.56
CA ALA A 87 2.97 2.33 22.89
C ALA A 87 1.57 2.71 23.41
N ASP A 88 0.52 2.47 22.63
CA ASP A 88 -0.83 3.02 22.76
C ASP A 88 -0.87 4.56 22.64
N ARG A 89 -1.93 5.17 23.20
CA ARG A 89 -2.18 6.62 23.22
C ARG A 89 -0.96 7.50 23.56
N PRO A 90 -0.07 7.14 24.51
CA PRO A 90 1.09 7.98 24.83
C PRO A 90 2.10 8.16 23.69
N GLY A 91 2.18 7.21 22.75
CA GLY A 91 3.09 7.28 21.60
C GLY A 91 2.53 8.07 20.41
N LEU A 92 1.20 8.25 20.37
CA LEU A 92 0.50 8.83 19.22
C LEU A 92 0.97 10.25 18.88
N ALA A 93 0.96 11.16 19.87
CA ALA A 93 1.33 12.56 19.64
C ALA A 93 2.81 12.73 19.24
N PRO A 94 3.79 12.08 19.91
CA PRO A 94 5.18 12.10 19.45
C PRO A 94 5.37 11.56 18.04
N GLY A 95 4.76 10.40 17.73
CA GLY A 95 4.85 9.79 16.40
C GLY A 95 4.32 10.72 15.31
N PHE A 96 3.16 11.34 15.55
CA PHE A 96 2.56 12.29 14.62
C PHE A 96 3.44 13.52 14.42
N ILE A 97 3.88 14.17 15.50
CA ILE A 97 4.67 15.41 15.44
C ILE A 97 6.01 15.17 14.75
N LEU A 98 6.72 14.08 15.08
CA LEU A 98 8.01 13.77 14.46
C LEU A 98 7.85 13.43 12.98
N SER A 99 6.80 12.68 12.60
CA SER A 99 6.52 12.33 11.20
C SER A 99 6.06 13.53 10.37
N TYR A 100 5.39 14.51 11.00
CA TYR A 100 5.07 15.78 10.35
C TYR A 100 6.31 16.67 10.23
N ALA A 101 7.18 16.69 11.25
CA ALA A 101 8.37 17.50 11.26
C ALA A 101 9.37 17.11 10.17
N VAL A 102 9.52 15.81 9.88
CA VAL A 102 10.41 15.33 8.79
C VAL A 102 9.86 15.58 7.38
N GLN A 103 8.64 16.08 7.27
CA GLN A 103 8.05 16.57 6.02
C GLN A 103 8.12 18.08 5.86
N GLN A 104 8.60 18.81 6.87
CA GLN A 104 8.77 20.25 6.73
C GLN A 104 10.13 20.51 6.06
N GLU A 105 10.11 20.91 4.79
CA GLU A 105 11.31 21.30 4.03
C GLU A 105 12.21 22.25 4.83
N PRO A 106 11.69 23.32 5.50
CA PRO A 106 12.57 24.24 6.23
C PRO A 106 13.30 23.58 7.41
N LEU A 107 12.74 22.52 8.00
CA LEU A 107 13.39 21.78 9.08
C LEU A 107 14.51 20.88 8.55
N ILE A 108 14.28 20.20 7.42
CA ILE A 108 15.28 19.34 6.79
C ILE A 108 16.41 20.16 6.19
N GLU A 109 16.12 21.28 5.53
CA GLU A 109 17.12 22.19 4.97
C GLU A 109 18.01 22.81 6.07
N ALA A 110 17.40 23.29 7.15
CA ALA A 110 18.16 23.83 8.30
C ALA A 110 19.03 22.75 8.96
N ALA A 111 18.52 21.51 9.06
CA ALA A 111 19.30 20.38 9.53
C ALA A 111 20.45 20.02 8.59
N GLY A 112 20.23 20.04 7.27
CA GLY A 112 21.23 19.81 6.23
C GLY A 112 22.39 20.78 6.35
N THR A 113 22.08 22.07 6.47
CA THR A 113 23.07 23.12 6.70
C THR A 113 23.94 22.84 7.93
N LEU A 114 23.35 22.36 9.03
CA LEU A 114 24.07 22.01 10.26
C LEU A 114 25.01 20.80 10.09
N VAL A 115 24.61 19.80 9.29
CA VAL A 115 25.41 18.59 9.05
C VAL A 115 26.34 18.70 7.84
N GLY A 116 26.31 19.84 7.12
CA GLY A 116 27.16 20.10 5.95
C GLY A 116 26.68 19.43 4.67
N PHE A 117 25.37 19.19 4.54
CA PHE A 117 24.74 18.61 3.36
C PHE A 117 23.69 19.56 2.80
N ASP A 118 23.69 19.70 1.47
CA ASP A 118 22.62 20.41 0.77
C ASP A 118 21.39 19.51 0.67
N ALA A 119 20.25 20.01 1.11
CA ALA A 119 18.98 19.30 1.20
C ALA A 119 17.81 20.21 0.82
N GLU A 120 18.06 21.19 -0.07
CA GLU A 120 17.04 22.11 -0.57
C GLU A 120 15.87 21.34 -1.20
N GLY A 121 14.65 21.64 -0.76
CA GLY A 121 13.42 20.98 -1.23
C GLY A 121 13.25 19.51 -0.81
N ALA A 122 14.20 18.95 -0.03
CA ALA A 122 14.13 17.55 0.36
C ALA A 122 13.25 17.36 1.61
N VAL A 123 12.43 16.32 1.58
CA VAL A 123 11.67 15.82 2.72
C VAL A 123 12.00 14.35 2.95
N ALA A 124 11.80 13.84 4.16
CA ALA A 124 12.07 12.43 4.45
C ALA A 124 10.96 11.47 3.96
N GLY A 125 9.88 12.00 3.40
CA GLY A 125 8.77 11.24 2.83
C GLY A 125 8.15 10.22 3.79
N PHE A 126 7.58 9.15 3.22
CA PHE A 126 7.07 8.05 4.01
C PHE A 126 8.15 7.30 4.80
N LEU A 127 9.38 7.21 4.27
CA LEU A 127 10.49 6.50 4.92
C LEU A 127 10.80 7.14 6.27
N GLY A 128 10.84 8.48 6.29
CA GLY A 128 11.00 9.30 7.48
C GLY A 128 9.89 9.06 8.48
N ALA A 129 8.64 8.99 8.04
CA ALA A 129 7.50 8.73 8.91
C ALA A 129 7.50 7.32 9.52
N ILE A 130 7.91 6.31 8.77
CA ILE A 130 8.07 4.94 9.29
C ILE A 130 9.14 4.94 10.39
N VAL A 131 10.32 5.52 10.12
CA VAL A 131 11.42 5.57 11.07
C VAL A 131 11.03 6.38 12.31
N ALA A 132 10.46 7.58 12.12
CA ALA A 132 10.00 8.45 13.19
C ALA A 132 8.93 7.76 14.06
N GLY A 133 7.94 7.11 13.43
CA GLY A 133 6.87 6.38 14.12
C GLY A 133 7.40 5.20 14.94
N LEU A 134 8.29 4.39 14.38
CA LEU A 134 8.93 3.27 15.10
C LEU A 134 9.72 3.80 16.31
N LEU A 135 10.59 4.79 16.11
CA LEU A 135 11.40 5.38 17.18
C LEU A 135 10.53 5.97 18.29
N ALA A 136 9.52 6.76 17.93
CA ALA A 136 8.57 7.34 18.86
C ALA A 136 7.84 6.27 19.66
N GLY A 137 7.36 5.22 19.01
CA GLY A 137 6.70 4.08 19.66
C GLY A 137 7.63 3.38 20.66
N TYR A 138 8.86 3.06 20.26
CA TYR A 138 9.78 2.34 21.15
C TYR A 138 10.25 3.19 22.34
N VAL A 139 10.54 4.47 22.14
CA VAL A 139 10.92 5.39 23.23
C VAL A 139 9.74 5.63 24.17
N ALA A 140 8.54 5.85 23.64
CA ALA A 140 7.33 6.02 24.45
C ALA A 140 7.03 4.76 25.28
N ARG A 141 7.13 3.57 24.67
CA ARG A 141 6.97 2.28 25.35
C ARG A 141 8.04 2.06 26.42
N TRP A 142 9.27 2.49 26.17
CA TRP A 142 10.35 2.42 27.16
C TRP A 142 10.08 3.31 28.37
N LEU A 143 9.60 4.55 28.16
CA LEU A 143 9.20 5.45 29.24
C LEU A 143 8.00 4.90 30.03
N LYS A 144 7.01 4.32 29.33
CA LYS A 144 5.82 3.69 29.94
C LYS A 144 6.16 2.56 30.92
N ARG A 145 7.29 1.87 30.71
CA ARG A 145 7.77 0.77 31.57
C ARG A 145 8.61 1.23 32.76
N ARG A 146 8.80 2.54 32.96
CA ARG A 146 9.59 3.08 34.07
C ARG A 146 8.76 3.17 35.34
N ASN A 147 9.32 2.63 36.43
CA ASN A 147 8.77 2.81 37.77
C ASN A 147 9.03 4.25 38.21
N VAL A 148 7.96 5.03 38.34
CA VAL A 148 7.98 6.41 38.83
C VAL A 148 7.23 6.53 40.15
N PRO A 149 7.49 7.58 40.96
CA PRO A 149 6.70 7.83 42.16
C PRO A 149 5.21 7.97 41.84
N SER A 150 4.34 7.55 42.77
CA SER A 150 2.87 7.60 42.62
C SER A 150 2.31 9.01 42.32
N MET A 151 3.05 10.06 42.66
CA MET A 151 2.72 11.45 42.33
C MET A 151 2.83 11.75 40.82
N ILE A 152 3.72 11.06 40.10
CA ILE A 152 4.02 11.33 38.67
C ILE A 152 3.27 10.36 37.76
N GLU A 153 2.94 9.17 38.25
CA GLU A 153 2.28 8.11 37.48
C GLU A 153 1.04 8.58 36.69
N PRO A 154 0.12 9.42 37.22
CA PRO A 154 -1.01 9.93 36.45
C PRO A 154 -0.62 10.87 35.30
N MET A 155 0.53 11.55 35.42
CA MET A 155 1.05 12.48 34.42
C MET A 155 1.87 11.79 33.34
N MET A 156 2.25 10.52 33.54
CA MET A 156 3.08 9.76 32.60
C MET A 156 2.47 9.72 31.18
N PRO A 157 1.25 9.18 30.97
CA PRO A 157 0.70 9.04 29.62
C PRO A 157 0.30 10.36 28.96
N VAL A 158 -0.03 11.40 29.76
CA VAL A 158 -0.58 12.66 29.24
C VAL A 158 0.50 13.70 28.98
N LEU A 159 1.53 13.77 29.82
CA LEU A 159 2.55 14.82 29.77
C LEU A 159 3.96 14.27 29.60
N VAL A 160 4.41 13.39 30.50
CA VAL A 160 5.82 13.01 30.57
C VAL A 160 6.23 12.21 29.34
N ILE A 161 5.47 11.16 28.99
CA ILE A 161 5.79 10.31 27.85
C ILE A 161 5.76 11.12 26.55
N PRO A 162 4.68 11.88 26.22
CA PRO A 162 4.67 12.67 25.00
C PRO A 162 5.80 13.70 24.92
N VAL A 163 5.98 14.51 25.97
CA VAL A 163 6.97 15.61 25.96
C VAL A 163 8.39 15.07 25.92
N VAL A 164 8.73 14.07 26.75
CA VAL A 164 10.10 13.53 26.81
C VAL A 164 10.43 12.75 25.54
N THR A 165 9.48 11.99 24.99
CA THR A 165 9.70 11.26 23.72
C THR A 165 10.02 12.25 22.60
N THR A 166 9.21 13.28 22.42
CA THR A 166 9.45 14.31 21.40
C THR A 166 10.74 15.07 21.67
N LEU A 167 11.00 15.51 22.90
CA LEU A 167 12.22 16.25 23.26
C LEU A 167 13.49 15.49 22.91
N VAL A 168 13.53 14.19 23.24
CA VAL A 168 14.70 13.34 23.01
C VAL A 168 14.86 13.02 21.52
N LEU A 169 13.76 12.74 20.83
CA LEU A 169 13.81 12.28 19.45
C LEU A 169 13.88 13.41 18.43
N MET A 170 13.36 14.60 18.70
CA MET A 170 13.36 15.73 17.76
C MET A 170 14.75 16.01 17.16
N PRO A 171 15.84 16.20 17.95
CA PRO A 171 17.16 16.41 17.37
C PRO A 171 17.71 15.16 16.65
N VAL A 172 17.39 13.96 17.14
CA VAL A 172 17.87 12.70 16.52
C VAL A 172 17.21 12.47 15.16
N VAL A 173 15.90 12.64 15.10
CA VAL A 173 15.07 12.37 13.93
C VAL A 173 15.25 13.45 12.87
N ILE A 174 15.37 14.72 13.25
CA ILE A 174 15.55 15.81 12.26
C ILE A 174 17.01 15.96 11.84
N VAL A 175 17.92 16.12 12.80
CA VAL A 175 19.34 16.41 12.49
C VAL A 175 20.13 15.14 12.21
N GLY A 176 19.91 14.08 12.98
CA GLY A 176 20.67 12.84 12.85
C GLY A 176 20.21 11.96 11.68
N LEU A 177 18.91 11.80 11.50
CA LEU A 177 18.32 10.84 10.55
C LEU A 177 17.57 11.48 9.39
N GLY A 178 16.98 12.67 9.60
CA GLY A 178 16.08 13.30 8.64
C GLY A 178 16.77 13.59 7.31
N VAL A 179 17.96 14.17 7.37
CA VAL A 179 18.76 14.50 6.16
C VAL A 179 19.20 13.24 5.39
N PRO A 180 19.83 12.22 6.01
CA PRO A 180 20.14 10.98 5.30
C PRO A 180 18.91 10.29 4.70
N ILE A 181 17.78 10.29 5.41
CA ILE A 181 16.55 9.66 4.92
C ILE A 181 15.99 10.46 3.75
N ALA A 182 15.98 11.79 3.82
CA ALA A 182 15.51 12.65 2.73
C ALA A 182 16.34 12.47 1.44
N ILE A 183 17.66 12.30 1.56
CA ILE A 183 18.51 11.98 0.40
C ILE A 183 18.14 10.62 -0.21
N VAL A 184 17.90 9.61 0.64
CA VAL A 184 17.51 8.27 0.17
C VAL A 184 16.11 8.31 -0.46
N ASP A 185 15.20 9.08 0.12
CA ASP A 185 13.84 9.27 -0.37
C ASP A 185 13.86 9.96 -1.73
N ASP A 186 14.55 11.09 -1.88
CA ASP A 186 14.73 11.80 -3.15
C ASP A 186 15.36 10.92 -4.24
N ALA A 187 16.39 10.14 -3.89
CA ALA A 187 17.00 9.20 -4.83
C ALA A 187 16.03 8.09 -5.26
N LEU A 188 15.22 7.57 -4.32
CA LEU A 188 14.22 6.55 -4.59
C LEU A 188 13.08 7.10 -5.44
N THR A 189 12.55 8.26 -5.09
CA THR A 189 11.44 8.90 -5.78
C THR A 189 11.84 9.31 -7.19
N SER A 190 13.05 9.85 -7.37
CA SER A 190 13.65 10.14 -8.68
C SER A 190 13.82 8.87 -9.52
N TYR A 191 14.34 7.79 -8.91
CA TYR A 191 14.49 6.51 -9.60
C TYR A 191 13.15 5.94 -10.06
N LEU A 192 12.15 5.90 -9.18
CA LEU A 192 10.83 5.35 -9.46
C LEU A 192 10.04 6.19 -10.47
N SER A 193 10.13 7.52 -10.38
CA SER A 193 9.44 8.44 -11.30
C SER A 193 10.07 8.47 -12.69
N GLY A 194 11.39 8.22 -12.78
CA GLY A 194 12.13 8.09 -14.04
C GLY A 194 12.10 6.69 -14.65
N LEU A 195 11.31 5.75 -14.11
CA LEU A 195 11.22 4.40 -14.67
C LEU A 195 10.54 4.40 -16.04
N GLU A 196 11.31 4.04 -17.06
CA GLU A 196 10.82 3.85 -18.42
C GLU A 196 11.18 2.45 -18.94
N GLY A 197 10.50 2.05 -20.03
CA GLY A 197 10.81 0.84 -20.78
C GLY A 197 10.80 -0.43 -19.94
N SER A 198 11.88 -1.21 -20.02
CA SER A 198 11.97 -2.55 -19.40
C SER A 198 11.93 -2.54 -17.87
N ASN A 199 12.43 -1.49 -17.21
CA ASN A 199 12.44 -1.43 -15.74
C ASN A 199 11.04 -1.17 -15.18
N ALA A 200 10.28 -0.27 -15.81
CA ALA A 200 8.87 -0.04 -15.48
C ALA A 200 8.05 -1.32 -15.67
N LEU A 201 8.25 -1.99 -16.81
CA LEU A 201 7.60 -3.26 -17.13
C LEU A 201 7.92 -4.33 -16.06
N LEU A 202 9.19 -4.49 -15.68
CA LEU A 202 9.63 -5.45 -14.67
C LEU A 202 9.02 -5.15 -13.29
N LEU A 203 9.06 -3.89 -12.85
CA LEU A 203 8.46 -3.50 -11.58
C LEU A 203 6.96 -3.80 -11.58
N GLY A 204 6.25 -3.43 -12.65
CA GLY A 204 4.84 -3.73 -12.82
C GLY A 204 4.53 -5.23 -12.80
N ALA A 205 5.37 -6.04 -13.44
CA ALA A 205 5.24 -7.50 -13.42
C ALA A 205 5.41 -8.08 -12.02
N ILE A 206 6.41 -7.59 -11.27
CA ILE A 206 6.66 -8.04 -9.88
C ILE A 206 5.49 -7.67 -8.98
N LEU A 207 5.06 -6.40 -9.00
CA LEU A 207 3.93 -5.93 -8.20
C LEU A 207 2.65 -6.68 -8.56
N GLY A 208 2.41 -6.90 -9.86
CA GLY A 208 1.26 -7.64 -10.32
C GLY A 208 1.27 -9.12 -9.90
N ALA A 209 2.43 -9.78 -9.99
CA ALA A 209 2.60 -11.15 -9.51
C ALA A 209 2.32 -11.26 -8.01
N MET A 210 2.87 -10.34 -7.21
CA MET A 210 2.67 -10.30 -5.77
C MET A 210 1.19 -10.16 -5.40
N MET A 211 0.44 -9.30 -6.11
CA MET A 211 -1.00 -9.11 -5.87
C MET A 211 -1.82 -10.40 -6.05
N ALA A 212 -1.46 -11.28 -6.98
CA ALA A 212 -2.21 -12.50 -7.24
C ALA A 212 -1.71 -13.74 -6.48
N THR A 213 -0.58 -13.64 -5.78
CA THR A 213 0.10 -14.82 -5.22
C THR A 213 -0.73 -15.52 -4.14
N ASP A 214 -1.37 -14.74 -3.25
CA ASP A 214 -2.09 -15.27 -2.09
C ASP A 214 -3.47 -14.63 -1.86
N MET A 215 -4.05 -14.01 -2.89
CA MET A 215 -5.45 -13.56 -2.96
C MET A 215 -5.91 -12.75 -1.73
N GLY A 216 -5.13 -11.74 -1.33
CA GLY A 216 -5.38 -10.92 -0.14
C GLY A 216 -4.56 -11.33 1.10
N GLY A 217 -3.65 -12.28 0.93
CA GLY A 217 -2.71 -12.70 1.96
C GLY A 217 -1.53 -11.73 2.17
N PRO A 218 -0.51 -12.16 2.94
CA PRO A 218 0.67 -11.35 3.26
C PRO A 218 1.42 -10.73 2.08
N ILE A 219 1.61 -11.45 0.98
CA ILE A 219 2.40 -11.00 -0.19
C ILE A 219 1.62 -9.93 -0.95
N ASN A 220 0.33 -10.16 -1.19
CA ASN A 220 -0.58 -9.17 -1.74
C ASN A 220 -0.56 -7.88 -0.90
N LYS A 221 -0.71 -7.99 0.43
CA LYS A 221 -0.71 -6.82 1.31
C LYS A 221 0.60 -6.03 1.26
N VAL A 222 1.75 -6.69 1.08
CA VAL A 222 3.03 -5.99 0.93
C VAL A 222 3.06 -5.17 -0.36
N ALA A 223 2.64 -5.75 -1.49
CA ALA A 223 2.55 -5.01 -2.76
C ALA A 223 1.54 -3.85 -2.66
N TYR A 224 0.41 -4.09 -2.01
CA TYR A 224 -0.61 -3.06 -1.77
C TYR A 224 -0.09 -1.89 -0.95
N VAL A 225 0.59 -2.19 0.17
CA VAL A 225 1.23 -1.18 1.03
C VAL A 225 2.29 -0.41 0.24
N PHE A 226 3.12 -1.09 -0.55
CA PHE A 226 4.12 -0.44 -1.39
C PHE A 226 3.50 0.58 -2.34
N GLY A 227 2.44 0.20 -3.07
CA GLY A 227 1.71 1.13 -3.94
C GLY A 227 1.07 2.28 -3.17
N THR A 228 0.41 1.99 -2.05
CA THR A 228 -0.33 2.98 -1.24
C THR A 228 0.60 4.01 -0.62
N VAL A 229 1.77 3.59 -0.17
CA VAL A 229 2.75 4.46 0.48
C VAL A 229 3.39 5.40 -0.53
N LEU A 230 3.64 4.94 -1.76
CA LEU A 230 4.19 5.77 -2.83
C LEU A 230 3.22 6.85 -3.34
N VAL A 231 1.91 6.67 -3.16
CA VAL A 231 0.93 7.76 -3.36
C VAL A 231 1.27 8.96 -2.47
N ALA A 232 1.90 8.73 -1.31
CA ALA A 232 2.31 9.78 -0.40
C ALA A 232 3.42 10.68 -0.94
N ASP A 233 4.32 10.12 -1.74
CA ASP A 233 5.35 10.90 -2.43
C ASP A 233 4.92 11.29 -3.85
N GLN A 234 3.61 11.27 -4.14
CA GLN A 234 3.04 11.61 -5.45
C GLN A 234 3.46 10.64 -6.58
N ILE A 235 3.90 9.43 -6.25
CA ILE A 235 4.29 8.39 -7.21
C ILE A 235 3.13 7.42 -7.44
N TYR A 236 2.32 7.72 -8.44
CA TYR A 236 1.02 7.09 -8.64
C TYR A 236 1.01 5.84 -9.56
N ALA A 237 2.06 5.62 -10.36
CA ALA A 237 2.11 4.50 -11.30
C ALA A 237 2.11 3.12 -10.62
N PRO A 238 2.91 2.88 -9.55
CA PRO A 238 2.88 1.62 -8.82
C PRO A 238 1.52 1.30 -8.21
N MET A 239 0.80 2.32 -7.71
CA MET A 239 -0.55 2.14 -7.18
C MET A 239 -1.54 1.71 -8.27
N ALA A 240 -1.47 2.29 -9.47
CA ALA A 240 -2.28 1.85 -10.60
C ALA A 240 -2.00 0.38 -10.95
N ALA A 241 -0.72 0.00 -11.05
CA ALA A 241 -0.33 -1.37 -11.37
C ALA A 241 -0.85 -2.37 -10.32
N VAL A 242 -0.70 -2.06 -9.04
CA VAL A 242 -1.23 -2.84 -7.92
C VAL A 242 -2.75 -2.98 -8.01
N MET A 243 -3.46 -1.88 -8.25
CA MET A 243 -4.93 -1.90 -8.28
C MET A 243 -5.46 -2.70 -9.47
N ILE A 244 -4.96 -2.42 -10.69
CA ILE A 244 -5.28 -3.16 -11.91
C ILE A 244 -5.00 -4.65 -11.71
N ALA A 245 -3.81 -4.99 -11.21
CA ALA A 245 -3.39 -6.37 -11.04
C ALA A 245 -4.21 -7.14 -10.00
N GLY A 246 -4.69 -6.50 -8.92
CA GLY A 246 -5.57 -7.19 -7.97
C GLY A 246 -7.03 -7.34 -8.45
N MET A 247 -7.47 -6.57 -9.44
CA MET A 247 -8.78 -6.78 -10.06
C MET A 247 -8.79 -8.04 -10.96
N VAL A 248 -7.64 -8.43 -11.50
CA VAL A 248 -7.49 -9.47 -12.52
C VAL A 248 -7.87 -10.89 -12.06
N PRO A 249 -7.43 -11.42 -10.89
CA PRO A 249 -7.68 -12.81 -10.54
C PRO A 249 -9.15 -13.23 -10.54
N PRO A 250 -10.07 -12.55 -9.83
CA PRO A 250 -11.49 -12.92 -9.87
C PRO A 250 -12.12 -12.74 -11.26
N LEU A 251 -11.73 -11.69 -12.01
CA LEU A 251 -12.26 -11.45 -13.36
C LEU A 251 -11.81 -12.54 -14.35
N GLY A 252 -10.52 -12.88 -14.33
CA GLY A 252 -9.93 -13.88 -15.20
C GLY A 252 -10.48 -15.27 -14.95
N LEU A 253 -10.67 -15.64 -13.69
CA LEU A 253 -11.23 -16.95 -13.32
C LEU A 253 -12.73 -17.04 -13.62
N ALA A 254 -13.47 -15.96 -13.40
CA ALA A 254 -14.87 -15.88 -13.85
C ALA A 254 -14.98 -16.04 -15.36
N LEU A 255 -14.15 -15.33 -16.13
CA LEU A 255 -14.11 -15.45 -17.58
C LEU A 255 -13.77 -16.89 -18.02
N SER A 256 -12.75 -17.49 -17.42
CA SER A 256 -12.35 -18.89 -17.68
C SER A 256 -13.49 -19.87 -17.45
N ASN A 257 -14.27 -19.66 -16.38
CA ASN A 257 -15.42 -20.50 -16.06
C ASN A 257 -16.59 -20.29 -17.03
N PHE A 258 -16.84 -19.05 -17.47
CA PHE A 258 -17.89 -18.78 -18.46
C PHE A 258 -17.60 -19.38 -19.84
N ILE A 259 -16.33 -19.43 -20.25
CA ILE A 259 -15.95 -19.93 -21.58
C ILE A 259 -15.71 -21.44 -21.62
N ALA A 260 -15.30 -22.05 -20.50
CA ALA A 260 -15.00 -23.48 -20.38
C ALA A 260 -15.60 -24.05 -19.08
N PRO A 261 -16.93 -24.01 -18.92
CA PRO A 261 -17.61 -24.43 -17.68
C PRO A 261 -17.34 -25.90 -17.32
N GLU A 262 -17.06 -26.77 -18.30
CA GLU A 262 -16.71 -28.18 -18.13
C GLU A 262 -15.42 -28.42 -17.33
N LYS A 263 -14.57 -27.39 -17.18
CA LYS A 263 -13.34 -27.44 -16.37
C LYS A 263 -13.56 -27.17 -14.88
N TYR A 264 -14.80 -26.89 -14.50
CA TYR A 264 -15.18 -26.49 -13.14
C TYR A 264 -16.36 -27.32 -12.63
N ALA A 265 -16.50 -27.41 -11.32
CA ALA A 265 -17.71 -27.93 -10.71
C ALA A 265 -18.92 -27.06 -11.09
N ALA A 266 -20.10 -27.65 -11.29
CA ALA A 266 -21.29 -26.91 -11.71
C ALA A 266 -21.65 -25.76 -10.74
N GLU A 267 -21.40 -25.95 -9.45
CA GLU A 267 -21.66 -24.96 -8.40
C GLU A 267 -20.75 -23.72 -8.52
N MET A 268 -19.58 -23.86 -9.17
CA MET A 268 -18.64 -22.75 -9.37
C MET A 268 -19.17 -21.69 -10.34
N TYR A 269 -20.21 -22.00 -11.13
CA TYR A 269 -20.80 -21.03 -12.05
C TYR A 269 -21.44 -19.84 -11.31
N GLU A 270 -22.07 -20.08 -10.15
CA GLU A 270 -22.59 -18.98 -9.31
C GLU A 270 -21.44 -18.18 -8.68
N ASN A 271 -20.34 -18.84 -8.32
CA ASN A 271 -19.13 -18.16 -7.86
C ASN A 271 -18.53 -17.27 -8.96
N ALA A 272 -18.59 -17.68 -10.23
CA ALA A 272 -18.15 -16.86 -11.37
C ALA A 272 -18.96 -15.57 -11.50
N LYS A 273 -20.29 -15.66 -11.38
CA LYS A 273 -21.17 -14.47 -11.40
C LYS A 273 -20.86 -13.51 -10.27
N ALA A 274 -20.61 -14.03 -9.06
CA ALA A 274 -20.25 -13.22 -7.91
C ALA A 274 -18.83 -12.62 -8.01
N ALA A 275 -17.89 -13.33 -8.63
CA ALA A 275 -16.51 -12.89 -8.79
C ALA A 275 -16.38 -11.65 -9.69
N VAL A 276 -17.28 -11.45 -10.66
CA VAL A 276 -17.24 -10.26 -11.55
C VAL A 276 -17.37 -8.94 -10.78
N PRO A 277 -18.47 -8.67 -10.05
CA PRO A 277 -18.60 -7.41 -9.30
C PRO A 277 -17.53 -7.28 -8.20
N LEU A 278 -17.08 -8.39 -7.59
CA LEU A 278 -15.98 -8.37 -6.61
C LEU A 278 -14.66 -7.92 -7.26
N GLY A 279 -14.30 -8.51 -8.40
CA GLY A 279 -13.11 -8.13 -9.16
C GLY A 279 -13.16 -6.68 -9.63
N LEU A 280 -14.31 -6.24 -10.13
CA LEU A 280 -14.53 -4.83 -10.48
C LEU A 280 -14.41 -3.90 -9.27
N ALA A 281 -14.75 -4.36 -8.06
CA ALA A 281 -14.57 -3.59 -6.83
C ALA A 281 -13.16 -3.66 -6.24
N PHE A 282 -12.19 -4.27 -6.93
CA PHE A 282 -10.83 -4.52 -6.41
C PHE A 282 -10.83 -5.39 -5.14
N ILE A 283 -11.68 -6.41 -5.14
CA ILE A 283 -11.78 -7.45 -4.11
C ILE A 283 -11.25 -8.76 -4.69
N THR A 284 -9.99 -9.07 -4.40
CA THR A 284 -9.27 -10.25 -4.89
C THR A 284 -9.86 -11.58 -4.40
N GLU A 285 -10.63 -11.55 -3.32
CA GLU A 285 -11.18 -12.69 -2.59
C GLU A 285 -12.18 -13.49 -3.42
N GLY A 286 -12.76 -12.90 -4.46
CA GLY A 286 -13.59 -13.63 -5.43
C GLY A 286 -12.86 -14.80 -6.12
N ALA A 287 -11.52 -14.81 -6.09
CA ALA A 287 -10.69 -15.89 -6.61
C ALA A 287 -10.43 -17.03 -5.62
N ILE A 288 -10.69 -16.84 -4.32
CA ILE A 288 -10.38 -17.85 -3.27
C ILE A 288 -11.06 -19.20 -3.53
N PRO A 289 -12.36 -19.27 -3.89
CA PRO A 289 -13.01 -20.56 -4.14
C PRO A 289 -12.32 -21.36 -5.26
N TYR A 290 -11.81 -20.68 -6.28
CA TYR A 290 -11.08 -21.30 -7.39
C TYR A 290 -9.71 -21.79 -6.95
N ALA A 291 -8.97 -20.95 -6.21
CA ALA A 291 -7.64 -21.29 -5.72
C ALA A 291 -7.69 -22.44 -4.71
N ALA A 292 -8.72 -22.51 -3.87
CA ALA A 292 -8.94 -23.62 -2.95
C ALA A 292 -9.23 -24.95 -3.70
N ALA A 293 -9.97 -24.88 -4.82
CA ALA A 293 -10.33 -26.05 -5.60
C ALA A 293 -9.19 -26.59 -6.49
N ASP A 294 -8.27 -25.75 -6.96
CA ASP A 294 -7.14 -26.15 -7.84
C ASP A 294 -5.94 -25.18 -7.74
N PRO A 295 -5.22 -25.17 -6.61
CA PRO A 295 -4.22 -24.14 -6.32
C PRO A 295 -3.06 -24.16 -7.32
N LEU A 296 -2.62 -25.35 -7.73
CA LEU A 296 -1.47 -25.54 -8.61
C LEU A 296 -1.64 -24.94 -10.00
N ARG A 297 -2.89 -24.72 -10.43
CA ARG A 297 -3.21 -24.19 -11.76
C ARG A 297 -3.76 -22.77 -11.67
N VAL A 298 -4.65 -22.54 -10.72
CA VAL A 298 -5.31 -21.25 -10.53
C VAL A 298 -4.29 -20.19 -10.11
N ILE A 299 -3.45 -20.45 -9.11
CA ILE A 299 -2.50 -19.44 -8.61
C ILE A 299 -1.50 -19.03 -9.70
N PRO A 300 -0.82 -19.95 -10.42
CA PRO A 300 0.08 -19.56 -11.51
C PRO A 300 -0.62 -18.82 -12.66
N SER A 301 -1.86 -19.20 -13.01
CA SER A 301 -2.62 -18.49 -14.04
C SER A 301 -2.94 -17.04 -13.63
N ALA A 302 -3.32 -16.83 -12.38
CA ALA A 302 -3.62 -15.52 -11.82
C ALA A 302 -2.35 -14.67 -11.72
N ILE A 303 -1.24 -15.24 -11.24
CA ILE A 303 0.07 -14.58 -11.20
C ILE A 303 0.47 -14.11 -12.59
N ALA A 304 0.35 -14.96 -13.61
CA ALA A 304 0.74 -14.60 -14.98
C ALA A 304 -0.12 -13.46 -15.54
N GLY A 305 -1.44 -13.50 -15.34
CA GLY A 305 -2.32 -12.42 -15.83
C GLY A 305 -2.16 -11.12 -15.06
N SER A 306 -2.06 -11.17 -13.73
CA SER A 306 -1.82 -9.97 -12.91
C SER A 306 -0.45 -9.37 -13.16
N ALA A 307 0.59 -10.18 -13.36
CA ALA A 307 1.91 -9.70 -13.80
C ALA A 307 1.82 -9.02 -15.17
N ALA A 308 1.12 -9.62 -16.15
CA ALA A 308 0.93 -9.02 -17.46
C ALA A 308 0.20 -7.67 -17.38
N ALA A 309 -0.86 -7.59 -16.57
CA ALA A 309 -1.61 -6.34 -16.37
C ALA A 309 -0.80 -5.26 -15.67
N GLY A 310 -0.09 -5.60 -14.60
CA GLY A 310 0.77 -4.66 -13.87
C GLY A 310 1.93 -4.16 -14.74
N ALA A 311 2.56 -5.07 -15.49
CA ALA A 311 3.62 -4.75 -16.45
C ALA A 311 3.13 -3.79 -17.55
N ALA A 312 1.96 -4.06 -18.12
CA ALA A 312 1.34 -3.19 -19.12
C ALA A 312 0.97 -1.82 -18.53
N ALA A 313 0.41 -1.78 -17.32
CA ALA A 313 0.06 -0.53 -16.65
C ALA A 313 1.26 0.38 -16.45
N MET A 314 2.36 -0.17 -15.92
CA MET A 314 3.61 0.58 -15.74
C MET A 314 4.25 1.00 -17.08
N ALA A 315 4.28 0.10 -18.07
CA ALA A 315 4.86 0.40 -19.38
C ALA A 315 4.08 1.48 -20.15
N LEU A 316 2.76 1.58 -19.92
CA LEU A 316 1.88 2.57 -20.53
C LEU A 316 1.75 3.85 -19.69
N GLY A 317 2.42 3.95 -18.54
CA GLY A 317 2.37 5.12 -17.68
C GLY A 317 1.00 5.38 -17.05
N VAL A 318 0.22 4.33 -16.79
CA VAL A 318 -1.08 4.46 -16.12
C VAL A 318 -0.83 4.83 -14.65
N THR A 319 -1.50 5.88 -14.16
CA THR A 319 -1.38 6.36 -12.78
C THR A 319 -2.72 6.32 -12.07
N MET A 320 -2.71 6.18 -10.74
CA MET A 320 -3.90 6.15 -9.91
C MET A 320 -3.62 6.81 -8.56
N PRO A 321 -4.22 7.96 -8.23
CA PRO A 321 -4.03 8.64 -6.96
C PRO A 321 -4.86 8.02 -5.81
N ALA A 322 -5.88 7.21 -6.12
CA ALA A 322 -6.69 6.55 -5.12
C ALA A 322 -6.21 5.11 -4.85
N PRO A 323 -5.98 4.72 -3.58
CA PRO A 323 -5.50 3.39 -3.26
C PRO A 323 -6.63 2.35 -3.21
N HIS A 324 -7.89 2.75 -3.38
CA HIS A 324 -9.03 1.83 -3.33
C HIS A 324 -10.22 2.34 -4.13
N GLY A 325 -11.15 1.42 -4.44
CA GLY A 325 -12.40 1.72 -5.15
C GLY A 325 -12.56 1.01 -6.49
N GLY A 326 -11.52 0.34 -7.00
CA GLY A 326 -11.58 -0.45 -8.24
C GLY A 326 -12.15 0.34 -9.42
N ILE A 327 -13.16 -0.22 -10.09
CA ILE A 327 -13.83 0.39 -11.24
C ILE A 327 -14.51 1.72 -10.88
N PHE A 328 -14.95 1.88 -9.63
CA PHE A 328 -15.70 3.05 -9.20
C PHE A 328 -14.85 4.32 -9.15
N VAL A 329 -13.52 4.18 -9.18
CA VAL A 329 -12.57 5.29 -9.19
C VAL A 329 -11.78 5.36 -10.50
N VAL A 330 -12.22 4.68 -11.56
CA VAL A 330 -11.47 4.62 -12.83
C VAL A 330 -11.25 5.99 -13.48
N PHE A 331 -12.15 6.94 -13.24
CA PHE A 331 -12.06 8.31 -13.74
C PHE A 331 -10.94 9.12 -13.08
N LEU A 332 -10.37 8.61 -11.97
CA LEU A 332 -9.18 9.17 -11.31
C LEU A 332 -7.87 8.78 -11.99
N SER A 333 -7.91 7.77 -12.87
CA SER A 333 -6.75 7.31 -13.63
C SER A 333 -6.29 8.38 -14.61
N SER A 334 -4.98 8.48 -14.87
CA SER A 334 -4.45 9.28 -16.00
C SER A 334 -5.08 8.94 -17.34
N SER A 335 -5.50 7.69 -17.52
CA SER A 335 -6.28 7.24 -18.66
C SER A 335 -7.21 6.10 -18.27
N ALA A 336 -8.51 6.37 -18.24
CA ALA A 336 -9.53 5.36 -17.96
C ALA A 336 -9.49 4.23 -19.00
N LEU A 337 -9.24 4.54 -20.28
CA LEU A 337 -9.20 3.54 -21.34
C LEU A 337 -8.00 2.59 -21.19
N LEU A 338 -6.81 3.12 -20.90
CA LEU A 338 -5.62 2.29 -20.70
C LEU A 338 -5.74 1.46 -19.42
N PHE A 339 -6.31 2.04 -18.35
CA PHE A 339 -6.60 1.34 -17.10
C PHE A 339 -7.48 0.10 -17.34
N LEU A 340 -8.62 0.29 -18.03
CA LEU A 340 -9.52 -0.81 -18.40
C LEU A 340 -8.87 -1.80 -19.37
N GLY A 341 -8.07 -1.30 -20.32
CA GLY A 341 -7.33 -2.13 -21.25
C GLY A 341 -6.34 -3.07 -20.56
N CYS A 342 -5.62 -2.59 -19.55
CA CYS A 342 -4.69 -3.40 -18.76
C CYS A 342 -5.43 -4.47 -17.93
N ILE A 343 -6.58 -4.14 -17.35
CA ILE A 343 -7.43 -5.12 -16.65
C ILE A 343 -7.90 -6.19 -17.63
N ALA A 344 -8.40 -5.79 -18.80
CA ALA A 344 -8.87 -6.71 -19.83
C ALA A 344 -7.74 -7.64 -20.30
N LEU A 345 -6.53 -7.10 -20.53
CA LEU A 345 -5.35 -7.87 -20.88
C LEU A 345 -5.06 -8.95 -19.83
N GLY A 346 -4.90 -8.58 -18.56
CA GLY A 346 -4.63 -9.57 -17.50
C GLY A 346 -5.74 -10.58 -17.30
N THR A 347 -7.00 -10.15 -17.44
CA THR A 347 -8.19 -11.00 -17.38
C THR A 347 -8.14 -12.07 -18.46
N VAL A 348 -7.85 -11.68 -19.71
CA VAL A 348 -7.73 -12.60 -20.85
C VAL A 348 -6.55 -13.55 -20.68
N VAL A 349 -5.39 -13.05 -20.21
CA VAL A 349 -4.21 -13.89 -19.95
C VAL A 349 -4.50 -14.93 -18.87
N THR A 350 -5.09 -14.52 -17.75
CA THR A 350 -5.50 -15.43 -16.67
C THR A 350 -6.46 -16.49 -17.18
N ALA A 351 -7.52 -16.08 -17.88
CA ALA A 351 -8.54 -16.99 -18.40
C ALA A 351 -7.97 -17.99 -19.41
N THR A 352 -7.11 -17.51 -20.31
CA THR A 352 -6.46 -18.35 -21.33
C THR A 352 -5.58 -19.40 -20.66
N ILE A 353 -4.70 -18.99 -19.74
CA ILE A 353 -3.80 -19.91 -19.06
C ILE A 353 -4.60 -20.91 -18.22
N ALA A 354 -5.55 -20.45 -17.41
CA ALA A 354 -6.39 -21.31 -16.58
C ALA A 354 -7.15 -22.35 -17.43
N THR A 355 -7.74 -21.94 -18.55
CA THR A 355 -8.46 -22.82 -19.47
C THR A 355 -7.53 -23.86 -20.12
N LEU A 356 -6.32 -23.46 -20.53
CA LEU A 356 -5.39 -24.37 -21.22
C LEU A 356 -4.78 -25.42 -20.28
N ILE A 357 -4.51 -25.06 -19.02
CA ILE A 357 -3.80 -25.96 -18.09
C ILE A 357 -4.74 -26.80 -17.22
N LYS A 358 -6.00 -26.40 -17.04
CA LYS A 358 -6.97 -27.18 -16.27
C LYS A 358 -7.53 -28.33 -17.13
N PRO A 359 -7.46 -29.58 -16.63
CA PRO A 359 -8.20 -30.68 -17.23
C PRO A 359 -9.70 -30.49 -17.02
N ASP A 360 -10.49 -31.28 -17.73
CA ASP A 360 -11.93 -31.29 -17.53
C ASP A 360 -12.25 -31.82 -16.13
N PHE A 361 -13.31 -31.29 -15.53
CA PHE A 361 -13.58 -31.53 -14.10
C PHE A 361 -13.84 -33.00 -13.79
N GLU A 362 -14.56 -33.69 -14.69
CA GLU A 362 -14.87 -35.12 -14.55
C GLU A 362 -13.60 -36.00 -14.60
N ASP A 363 -12.69 -35.72 -15.54
CA ASP A 363 -11.41 -36.43 -15.65
C ASP A 363 -10.54 -36.22 -14.41
N ARG A 364 -10.55 -34.99 -13.86
CA ARG A 364 -9.78 -34.65 -12.66
C ARG A 364 -10.24 -35.42 -11.42
N ILE A 365 -11.55 -35.59 -11.24
CA ILE A 365 -12.10 -36.37 -10.12
C ILE A 365 -11.85 -37.86 -10.32
N ALA A 366 -11.89 -38.35 -11.56
CA ALA A 366 -11.62 -39.76 -11.86
C ALA A 366 -10.17 -40.17 -11.55
N ASP A 367 -9.22 -39.24 -11.65
CA ASP A 367 -7.79 -39.46 -11.39
C ASP A 367 -7.38 -39.24 -9.91
N GLU A 368 -8.27 -38.73 -9.03
CA GLU A 368 -7.97 -38.64 -7.60
C GLU A 368 -8.05 -40.03 -6.95
N PRO A 369 -6.97 -40.53 -6.29
CA PRO A 369 -7.01 -41.83 -5.64
C PRO A 369 -8.09 -41.82 -4.57
N THR A 370 -9.08 -42.70 -4.72
CA THR A 370 -10.12 -42.91 -3.71
C THR A 370 -9.44 -43.26 -2.39
N ALA A 371 -9.56 -42.38 -1.40
CA ALA A 371 -9.09 -42.63 -0.05
C ALA A 371 -10.00 -43.71 0.58
N ASP A 372 -9.58 -44.97 0.47
CA ASP A 372 -10.05 -46.07 1.33
C ASP A 372 -9.29 -46.09 2.66
#